data_AF-A0A6G0XZK6-F1
#
_entry.id   AF-A0A6G0XZK6-F1
#
_cell.length_a   1.000
_cell.length_b   1.000
_cell.length_c   1.000
_cell.angle_alpha   90.00
_cell.angle_beta   90.00
_cell.angle_gamma   90.00
#
_symmetry.space_group_name_H-M   'P 1'
#
loop_
_entity.id
_entity.type
_entity.pdbx_description
1 polymer ?
#
loop_
_entity_poly.entity_id
_entity_poly.type
_entity_poly.pdbx_seq_one_letter_code
_entity_poly.pdbx_strand_id
1 'polypeptide(L)'
;MLNVGGAFHNKRKIFGAIVYNQTLYAASIWAHALEFDMNKTTLRKPQRIIAQRIAIGYRMVFTQAILVVAGIISVHLMDLERLKSHKDRTRKDTLREKSFTK
;
A
#
# COMPACT_ATOMS: atom_id res chain seq x y z
N MET A 1 3.34 -19.26 -21.18
CA MET A 1 2.52 -19.11 -19.95
C MET A 1 2.87 -17.81 -19.25
N LEU A 2 1.90 -17.05 -18.73
CA LEU A 2 2.20 -15.84 -17.96
C LEU A 2 2.84 -16.27 -16.62
N ASN A 3 3.97 -15.66 -16.24
CA ASN A 3 4.73 -15.93 -15.01
C ASN A 3 5.53 -17.25 -14.90
N VAL A 4 5.53 -18.13 -15.90
CA VAL A 4 6.38 -19.34 -15.91
C VAL A 4 7.61 -19.04 -16.77
N GLY A 5 8.75 -18.71 -16.15
CA GLY A 5 10.01 -18.40 -16.86
C GLY A 5 10.58 -17.00 -16.61
N GLY A 6 10.68 -16.57 -15.35
CA GLY A 6 11.29 -15.28 -14.99
C GLY A 6 11.73 -15.24 -13.52
N ALA A 7 12.03 -14.04 -13.01
CA ALA A 7 12.53 -13.86 -11.65
C ALA A 7 11.64 -14.52 -10.58
N PHE A 8 12.26 -15.19 -9.60
CA PHE A 8 11.58 -15.84 -8.47
C PHE A 8 10.80 -14.86 -7.59
N HIS A 9 9.90 -15.41 -6.77
CA HIS A 9 8.96 -14.64 -5.92
C HIS A 9 9.64 -13.51 -5.12
N ASN A 10 10.83 -13.76 -4.57
CA ASN A 10 11.60 -12.79 -3.77
C ASN A 10 11.93 -11.50 -4.53
N LYS A 11 12.44 -11.64 -5.76
CA LYS A 11 12.81 -10.48 -6.59
C LYS A 11 11.59 -9.65 -6.94
N ARG A 12 10.47 -10.29 -7.26
CA ARG A 12 9.19 -9.62 -7.56
C ARG A 12 8.61 -8.93 -6.34
N LYS A 13 8.76 -9.52 -5.15
CA LYS A 13 8.32 -8.94 -3.89
C LYS A 13 9.06 -7.64 -3.59
N ILE A 14 10.36 -7.58 -3.87
CA ILE A 14 11.16 -6.35 -3.73
C ILE A 14 10.62 -5.25 -4.64
N PHE A 15 10.39 -5.54 -5.92
CA PHE A 15 9.80 -4.55 -6.84
C PHE A 15 8.40 -4.09 -6.39
N GLY A 16 7.57 -5.02 -5.91
CA GLY A 16 6.28 -4.68 -5.31
C GLY A 16 6.43 -3.71 -4.13
N ALA A 17 7.35 -3.99 -3.21
CA ALA A 17 7.63 -3.14 -2.06
C ALA A 17 8.10 -1.73 -2.46
N ILE A 18 8.94 -1.61 -3.51
CA ILE A 18 9.37 -0.30 -4.02
C ILE A 18 8.18 0.51 -4.53
N VAL A 19 7.31 -0.10 -5.34
CA VAL A 19 6.11 0.56 -5.85
C VAL A 19 5.19 1.00 -4.70
N TYR A 20 4.97 0.14 -3.70
CA TYR A 20 4.18 0.50 -2.53
C TYR A 20 4.80 1.67 -1.76
N ASN A 21 6.11 1.65 -1.51
CA ASN A 21 6.80 2.73 -0.81
C ASN A 21 6.69 4.07 -1.56
N GLN A 22 6.81 4.05 -2.89
CA GLN A 22 6.64 5.25 -3.71
C GLN A 22 5.20 5.78 -3.65
N THR A 23 4.20 4.91 -3.77
CA THR A 23 2.79 5.33 -3.67
C THR A 23 2.43 5.88 -2.28
N LEU A 24 2.90 5.22 -1.22
CA LEU A 24 2.66 5.59 0.17
C LEU A 24 3.45 6.81 0.63
N TYR A 25 4.48 7.23 -0.13
CA TYR A 25 5.19 8.46 0.18
C TYR A 25 4.24 9.67 0.14
N ALA A 26 3.33 9.69 -0.83
CA ALA A 26 2.31 10.73 -0.99
C ALA A 26 1.01 10.45 -0.23
N ALA A 27 0.95 9.37 0.57
CA ALA A 27 -0.23 8.90 1.31
C ALA A 27 -1.01 10.03 1.99
N SER A 28 -0.31 10.88 2.75
CA SER A 28 -0.92 11.97 3.52
C SER A 28 -1.76 12.95 2.69
N ILE A 29 -1.50 13.07 1.39
CA ILE A 29 -2.20 13.97 0.48
C ILE A 29 -3.48 13.33 -0.06
N TRP A 30 -3.41 12.07 -0.50
CA TRP A 30 -4.52 11.39 -1.19
C TRP A 30 -5.32 10.44 -0.29
N ALA A 31 -4.89 10.20 0.95
CA ALA A 31 -5.56 9.29 1.89
C ALA A 31 -7.03 9.65 2.14
N HIS A 32 -7.38 10.94 2.10
CA HIS A 32 -8.78 11.36 2.23
C HIS A 32 -9.62 10.92 1.03
N ALA A 33 -9.04 10.89 -0.17
CA ALA A 33 -9.77 10.45 -1.37
C ALA A 33 -10.16 8.96 -1.30
N LEU A 34 -9.47 8.17 -0.48
CA LEU A 34 -9.80 6.77 -0.24
C LEU A 34 -11.05 6.53 0.59
N GLU A 35 -11.74 7.57 1.08
CA GLU A 35 -13.03 7.42 1.76
C GLU A 35 -14.08 6.75 0.84
N PHE A 36 -14.05 7.11 -0.46
CA PHE A 36 -14.96 6.58 -1.48
C PHE A 36 -14.53 5.19 -1.96
N ASP A 37 -15.47 4.24 -2.02
CA ASP A 37 -15.18 2.86 -2.44
C ASP A 37 -14.73 2.77 -3.90
N MET A 38 -15.19 3.69 -4.77
CA MET A 38 -14.73 3.79 -6.16
C MET A 38 -13.20 3.93 -6.23
N ASN A 39 -12.61 4.79 -5.38
CA ASN A 39 -11.16 5.01 -5.33
C ASN A 39 -10.42 3.81 -4.70
N LYS A 40 -11.07 3.06 -3.80
CA LYS A 40 -10.54 1.78 -3.33
C LYS A 40 -10.46 0.76 -4.47
N THR A 41 -11.46 0.70 -5.35
CA THR A 41 -11.45 -0.26 -6.47
C THR A 41 -10.37 0.06 -7.50
N THR A 42 -10.11 1.34 -7.78
CA THR A 42 -9.06 1.76 -8.73
C THR A 42 -7.67 1.39 -8.21
N LEU A 43 -7.42 1.52 -6.90
CA LEU A 43 -6.18 1.09 -6.24
C LEU A 43 -6.03 -0.43 -6.12
N ARG A 44 -7.14 -1.17 -5.95
CA ARG A 44 -7.12 -2.64 -5.87
C ARG A 44 -6.71 -3.31 -7.18
N LYS A 45 -7.02 -2.73 -8.34
CA LYS A 45 -6.66 -3.27 -9.67
C LYS A 45 -5.14 -3.44 -9.85
N PRO A 46 -4.30 -2.40 -9.73
CA PRO A 46 -2.85 -2.55 -9.85
C PRO A 46 -2.28 -3.42 -8.73
N GLN A 47 -2.82 -3.31 -7.50
CA GLN A 47 -2.38 -4.12 -6.37
C GLN A 47 -2.57 -5.63 -6.65
N ARG A 48 -3.71 -6.01 -7.23
CA ARG A 48 -4.01 -7.39 -7.61
C ARG A 48 -3.04 -7.92 -8.65
N ILE A 49 -2.69 -7.10 -9.65
CA ILE A 49 -1.74 -7.50 -10.71
C ILE A 49 -0.36 -7.76 -10.11
N ILE A 50 0.09 -6.90 -9.19
CA ILE A 50 1.37 -7.07 -8.49
C ILE A 50 1.35 -8.35 -7.65
N ALA A 51 0.30 -8.57 -6.86
CA ALA A 51 0.15 -9.77 -6.03
C ALA A 51 0.12 -11.06 -6.86
N GLN A 52 -0.61 -11.08 -7.99
CA GLN A 52 -0.62 -12.21 -8.92
C GLN A 52 0.77 -12.50 -9.51
N ARG A 53 1.53 -11.45 -9.84
CA ARG A 53 2.91 -11.59 -10.33
C ARG A 53 3.84 -12.15 -9.26
N ILE A 54 3.67 -11.74 -8.00
CA ILE A 54 4.50 -12.23 -6.87
C ILE A 54 4.17 -13.68 -6.54
N ALA A 55 2.88 -14.01 -6.46
CA ALA A 55 2.41 -15.36 -6.12
C ALA A 55 2.52 -16.37 -7.27
N ILE A 56 2.88 -15.92 -8.48
CA ILE A 56 2.94 -16.77 -9.69
C ILE A 56 1.58 -17.48 -9.92
N GLY A 57 0.48 -16.86 -9.47
CA GLY A 57 -0.85 -17.44 -9.43
C GLY A 57 -1.70 -17.08 -10.65
N TYR A 58 -2.74 -17.88 -10.90
CA TYR A 58 -3.67 -17.70 -12.01
C TYR A 58 -4.64 -16.51 -11.83
N ARG A 59 -5.21 -16.05 -12.96
CA ARG A 59 -6.04 -14.82 -13.07
C ARG A 59 -7.32 -14.82 -12.23
N MET A 60 -7.81 -15.98 -11.75
CA MET A 60 -9.13 -16.14 -11.11
C MET A 60 -9.11 -16.13 -9.57
N VAL A 61 -8.03 -15.69 -8.93
CA VAL A 61 -7.99 -15.63 -7.46
C VAL A 61 -8.66 -14.35 -6.94
N PHE A 62 -9.44 -14.48 -5.85
CA PHE A 62 -9.99 -13.35 -5.09
C PHE A 62 -8.87 -12.38 -4.67
N THR A 63 -9.10 -11.07 -4.78
CA THR A 63 -8.08 -10.05 -4.51
C THR A 63 -7.50 -10.15 -3.09
N GLN A 64 -8.36 -10.39 -2.09
CA GLN A 64 -7.89 -10.53 -0.70
C GLN A 64 -7.09 -11.83 -0.49
N ALA A 65 -7.51 -12.93 -1.11
CA ALA A 65 -6.79 -14.20 -1.00
C ALA A 65 -5.39 -14.13 -1.64
N ILE A 66 -5.25 -13.54 -2.83
CA ILE A 66 -3.94 -13.45 -3.49
C ILE A 66 -2.99 -12.50 -2.74
N LEU A 67 -3.52 -11.48 -2.07
CA LEU A 67 -2.74 -10.59 -1.21
C LEU A 67 -2.15 -11.33 -0.02
N VAL A 68 -2.95 -12.18 0.63
CA VAL A 68 -2.49 -13.04 1.73
C VAL A 68 -1.41 -14.00 1.25
N VAL A 69 -1.63 -14.68 0.11
CA VAL A 69 -0.63 -15.60 -0.47
C VAL A 69 0.67 -14.88 -0.85
N ALA A 70 0.57 -13.66 -1.38
CA ALA A 70 1.74 -12.84 -1.71
C ALA A 70 2.42 -12.24 -0.46
N GLY A 71 1.78 -12.31 0.72
CA GLY A 71 2.24 -11.69 1.95
C GLY A 71 2.26 -10.16 1.88
N ILE A 72 1.24 -9.56 1.26
CA ILE A 72 1.10 -8.12 1.06
C ILE A 72 -0.19 -7.64 1.71
N ILE A 73 -0.10 -6.57 2.51
CA ILE A 73 -1.26 -5.94 3.15
C ILE A 73 -2.00 -5.07 2.12
N SER A 74 -3.33 -4.96 2.24
CA SER A 74 -4.14 -4.06 1.38
C SER A 74 -3.65 -2.61 1.48
N VAL A 75 -3.46 -1.91 0.35
CA VAL A 75 -2.89 -0.54 0.31
C VAL A 75 -3.73 0.45 1.13
N HIS A 76 -5.05 0.32 1.09
CA HIS A 76 -5.95 1.14 1.92
C HIS A 76 -5.63 1.05 3.42
N LEU A 77 -5.20 -0.12 3.91
CA LEU A 77 -4.86 -0.28 5.33
C LEU A 77 -3.50 0.37 5.65
N MET A 78 -2.52 0.20 4.76
CA MET A 78 -1.19 0.85 4.89
C MET A 78 -1.30 2.38 4.86
N ASP A 79 -2.17 2.90 4.00
CA ASP A 79 -2.39 4.33 3.87
C ASP A 79 -3.03 4.95 5.13
N LEU A 80 -4.02 4.27 5.72
CA LEU A 80 -4.61 4.69 7.00
C LEU A 80 -3.58 4.72 8.14
N GLU A 81 -2.71 3.70 8.22
CA GLU A 81 -1.60 3.68 9.18
C GLU A 81 -0.66 4.88 8.97
N ARG A 82 -0.34 5.16 7.70
CA ARG A 82 0.58 6.25 7.35
C ARG A 82 -0.02 7.61 7.66
N LEU A 83 -1.30 7.81 7.38
CA LEU A 83 -2.04 9.02 7.71
C LEU A 83 -2.09 9.23 9.23
N LYS A 84 -2.36 8.18 10.01
CA LYS A 84 -2.37 8.25 11.47
C LYS A 84 -0.98 8.64 12.00
N SER A 85 0.06 7.98 11.51
CA SER A 85 1.45 8.28 11.89
C SER A 85 1.85 9.72 11.54
N HIS A 86 1.39 10.25 10.40
CA HIS A 86 1.63 11.63 10.01
C HIS A 86 0.92 12.61 10.96
N LYS A 87 -0.37 12.39 11.25
CA LYS A 87 -1.14 13.22 12.19
C LYS A 87 -0.50 13.25 13.58
N ASP A 88 -0.01 12.12 14.07
CA ASP A 88 0.65 12.02 15.37
C ASP A 88 1.96 12.82 15.43
N ARG A 89 2.72 12.87 14.32
CA ARG A 89 3.93 13.70 14.21
C ARG A 89 3.59 15.17 14.25
N THR A 90 2.68 15.62 13.37
CA THR A 90 2.22 17.01 13.33
C THR A 90 1.66 17.48 14.68
N ARG A 91 0.93 16.61 15.40
CA ARG A 91 0.44 16.90 16.74
C ARG A 91 1.58 17.10 17.74
N LYS A 92 2.64 16.29 17.71
CA LYS A 92 3.80 16.46 18.61
C LYS A 92 4.54 17.76 18.30
N ASP A 93 4.69 18.11 17.04
CA ASP A 93 5.40 19.32 16.62
C ASP A 93 4.65 20.58 17.07
N THR A 94 3.33 20.63 16.88
CA THR A 94 2.48 21.74 17.37
C THR A 94 2.48 21.87 18.91
N LEU A 95 2.59 20.76 19.64
CA LEU A 95 2.71 20.79 21.11
C LEU A 95 4.07 21.33 21.56
N ARG A 96 5.15 21.00 20.84
CA ARG A 96 6.49 21.54 21.09
C ARG A 96 6.50 23.05 20.88
N GLU A 97 5.99 23.55 19.75
CA GLU A 97 5.90 24.99 19.46
C GLU A 97 5.15 25.77 20.55
N LYS A 98 4.02 25.23 21.03
CA LYS A 98 3.24 25.82 22.13
C LYS A 98 3.96 25.84 23.48
N SER A 99 4.94 24.95 23.68
CA SER A 99 5.73 24.88 24.90
C SER A 99 6.88 25.89 24.89
N PHE A 100 7.34 26.33 23.72
CA PHE A 100 8.38 27.36 23.58
C PHE A 100 7.82 28.79 23.59
N THR A 101 6.53 28.97 23.32
CA THR A 101 5.84 30.28 23.29
C THR A 101 5.23 30.68 24.63
N LYS A 102 5.40 29.87 25.67
CA LYS A 102 4.86 30.08 27.02
C LYS A 102 6.00 30.23 28.02
#